data_AF-A0A353H2Y3-F1
#
_entry.id   AF-A0A353H2Y3-F1
#
_cell.length_a   1.000
_cell.length_b   1.000
_cell.length_c   1.000
_cell.angle_alpha   90.00
_cell.angle_beta   90.00
_cell.angle_gamma   90.00
#
_symmetry.space_group_name_H-M   'P 1'
#
loop_
_entity.id
_entity.type
_entity.pdbx_description
1 polymer ?
#
loop_
_entity_poly.entity_id
_entity_poly.type
_entity_poly.pdbx_seq_one_letter_code
_entity_poly.pdbx_strand_id
1 'polypeptide(L)'
;MNLPSRKPVLIIGAARQGQALARFLYKQGIPVILNDKHPASEMQGALKALESIPVEWVLGEHPLALLDEVDMVCVSGGVPLSLPILQQAEKLGKIITNDSQLFMQAVNA
;
A
#
# COMPACT_ATOMS: atom_id res chain seq x y z
N MET A 1 11.91 12.55 -6.66
CA MET A 1 10.71 12.14 -7.42
C MET A 1 9.51 12.83 -6.80
N ASN A 2 8.56 13.33 -7.60
CA ASN A 2 7.28 13.78 -7.05
C ASN A 2 6.53 12.55 -6.56
N LEU A 3 6.52 12.30 -5.25
CA LEU A 3 5.54 11.41 -4.65
C LEU A 3 4.14 11.89 -5.09
N PRO A 4 3.21 10.99 -5.43
CA PRO A 4 1.90 11.40 -5.91
C PRO A 4 1.25 12.34 -4.90
N SER A 5 1.01 13.59 -5.30
CA SER A 5 0.60 14.65 -4.38
C SER A 5 -0.92 14.69 -4.14
N ARG A 6 -1.68 13.73 -4.68
CA ARG A 6 -3.15 13.72 -4.57
C ARG A 6 -3.82 12.36 -4.48
N LYS A 7 -3.36 11.36 -5.23
CA LYS A 7 -3.95 10.01 -5.18
C LYS A 7 -3.33 9.18 -4.06
N PRO A 8 -4.11 8.29 -3.42
CA PRO A 8 -3.57 7.38 -2.44
C PRO A 8 -2.52 6.44 -3.07
N VAL A 9 -1.59 5.98 -2.23
CA VAL A 9 -0.73 4.83 -2.55
C VAL A 9 -1.43 3.56 -2.07
N LEU A 10 -1.59 2.58 -2.96
CA LEU A 10 -2.08 1.26 -2.60
C LEU A 10 -0.92 0.44 -2.04
N ILE A 11 -1.01 -0.01 -0.79
CA ILE A 11 -0.06 -0.92 -0.18
C ILE A 11 -0.69 -2.30 -0.14
N ILE A 12 -0.08 -3.28 -0.81
CA ILE A 12 -0.51 -4.68 -0.74
C ILE A 12 0.33 -5.41 0.30
N GLY A 13 -0.35 -5.94 1.32
CA GLY A 13 0.23 -6.60 2.49
C GLY A 13 0.38 -5.65 3.68
N ALA A 14 -0.31 -5.95 4.77
CA ALA A 14 -0.40 -5.11 5.98
C ALA A 14 0.33 -5.71 7.19
N ALA A 15 1.34 -6.55 6.94
CA ALA A 15 2.29 -6.99 7.97
C ALA A 15 3.19 -5.83 8.45
N ARG A 16 4.30 -6.14 9.12
CA ARG A 16 5.17 -5.13 9.75
C ARG A 16 5.69 -4.07 8.77
N GLN A 17 6.07 -4.47 7.56
CA GLN A 17 6.60 -3.57 6.53
C GLN A 17 5.51 -2.64 5.98
N GLY A 18 4.37 -3.19 5.55
CA GLY A 18 3.24 -2.39 5.09
C GLY A 18 2.77 -1.35 6.12
N GLN A 19 2.71 -1.73 7.40
CA GLN A 19 2.36 -0.79 8.48
C GLN A 19 3.41 0.31 8.67
N ALA A 20 4.70 -0.01 8.56
CA ALA A 20 5.77 0.99 8.65
C ALA A 20 5.71 1.98 7.49
N LEU A 21 5.47 1.48 6.27
CA LEU A 21 5.30 2.30 5.08
C LEU A 21 4.07 3.20 5.19
N ALA A 22 2.93 2.69 5.67
CA ALA A 22 1.73 3.49 5.89
C ALA A 22 1.99 4.68 6.83
N ARG A 23 2.68 4.45 7.95
CA ARG A 23 3.08 5.53 8.87
C ARG A 23 4.05 6.52 8.23
N PHE A 24 4.98 6.04 7.40
CA PHE A 24 5.91 6.89 6.69
C PHE A 24 5.18 7.81 5.71
N LEU A 25 4.34 7.26 4.84
CA LEU A 25 3.58 8.01 3.83
C LEU A 25 2.60 9.00 4.47
N TYR A 26 1.94 8.62 5.56
CA TYR A 26 1.10 9.54 6.33
C TYR A 26 1.88 10.77 6.82
N LYS A 27 3.10 10.58 7.35
CA LYS A 27 3.97 11.70 7.77
C LYS A 27 4.39 12.61 6.61
N GLN A 28 4.37 12.10 5.38
CA GLN A 28 4.61 12.88 4.15
C GLN A 28 3.34 13.54 3.60
N GLY A 29 2.19 13.40 4.27
CA GLY A 29 0.90 13.93 3.81
C GLY A 29 0.28 13.15 2.65
N ILE A 30 0.71 11.90 2.43
CA ILE A 30 0.25 11.06 1.32
C ILE A 30 -0.82 10.09 1.85
N PRO A 31 -2.04 10.09 1.28
CA PRO A 31 -3.09 9.13 1.63
C PRO A 31 -2.67 7.70 1.28
N VAL A 32 -3.16 6.73 2.03
CA VAL A 32 -2.84 5.31 1.82
C VAL A 32 -4.08 4.43 1.91
N ILE A 33 -4.13 3.44 1.03
CA ILE A 33 -5.04 2.30 1.10
C ILE A 33 -4.21 1.07 1.48
N LEU A 34 -4.49 0.44 2.61
CA LEU A 34 -3.91 -0.84 3.00
C LEU A 34 -4.83 -1.98 2.58
N ASN A 35 -4.31 -2.85 1.72
CA ASN A 35 -5.03 -4.00 1.20
C ASN A 35 -4.37 -5.31 1.63
N ASP A 36 -5.16 -6.23 2.20
CA ASP A 36 -4.68 -7.54 2.65
C ASP A 36 -5.75 -8.61 2.44
N LYS A 37 -5.31 -9.84 2.16
CA LYS A 37 -6.21 -10.99 1.96
C LYS A 37 -6.87 -11.46 3.26
N HIS A 38 -6.29 -11.14 4.41
CA HIS A 38 -6.84 -11.60 5.69
C HIS A 38 -8.02 -10.70 6.08
N PRO A 39 -9.10 -11.28 6.64
CA PRO A 39 -10.25 -10.51 7.10
C PRO A 39 -9.89 -9.66 8.32
N ALA A 40 -10.72 -8.65 8.62
CA ALA A 40 -10.53 -7.75 9.76
C ALA A 40 -10.37 -8.49 11.10
N SER A 41 -11.06 -9.62 11.29
CA SER A 41 -10.96 -10.46 12.50
C SER A 41 -9.55 -10.98 12.77
N GLU A 42 -8.75 -11.20 11.72
CA GLU A 42 -7.35 -11.67 11.82
C GLU A 42 -6.35 -10.51 11.88
N MET A 43 -6.79 -9.28 11.61
CA MET A 43 -5.95 -8.11 11.44
C MET A 43 -6.01 -7.12 12.62
N GLN A 44 -6.64 -7.49 13.73
CA GLN A 44 -6.85 -6.61 14.90
C GLN A 44 -5.57 -5.94 15.41
N GLY A 45 -4.44 -6.67 15.40
CA GLY A 45 -3.15 -6.10 15.80
C GLY A 45 -2.66 -4.99 14.86
N ALA A 46 -2.83 -5.16 13.54
CA ALA A 46 -2.45 -4.16 12.54
C ALA A 46 -3.39 -2.95 12.58
N LEU A 47 -4.70 -3.19 12.70
CA LEU A 47 -5.72 -2.15 12.85
C LEU A 47 -5.43 -1.26 14.06
N LYS A 48 -5.17 -1.88 15.22
CA LYS A 48 -4.79 -1.15 16.43
C LYS A 48 -3.47 -0.39 16.27
N ALA A 49 -2.48 -0.98 15.61
CA ALA A 49 -1.17 -0.34 15.40
C ALA A 49 -1.22 0.93 14.53
N LEU A 50 -2.31 1.13 13.77
CA LEU A 50 -2.51 2.28 12.89
C LEU A 50 -3.75 3.11 13.26
N GLU A 51 -4.37 2.87 14.42
CA GLU A 51 -5.62 3.53 14.84
C GLU A 51 -5.50 5.06 14.96
N SER A 52 -4.27 5.57 15.14
CA SER A 52 -3.97 7.00 15.28
C SER A 52 -3.76 7.74 13.96
N ILE A 53 -3.84 7.04 12.82
CA ILE A 53 -3.67 7.64 11.48
C ILE A 53 -4.84 7.26 10.56
N PRO A 54 -5.28 8.17 9.68
CA PRO A 54 -6.31 7.88 8.69
C PRO A 54 -5.74 6.96 7.62
N VAL A 55 -6.17 5.69 7.66
CA VAL A 55 -5.84 4.66 6.67
C VAL A 55 -7.14 4.06 6.17
N GLU A 56 -7.29 3.99 4.85
CA GLU A 56 -8.35 3.21 4.25
C GLU A 56 -7.96 1.73 4.21
N TRP A 57 -8.88 0.86 4.60
CA TRP A 57 -8.64 -0.58 4.71
C TRP A 57 -9.54 -1.36 3.77
N VAL A 58 -8.93 -2.23 2.98
CA VAL A 58 -9.64 -3.18 2.12
C VAL A 58 -9.13 -4.57 2.47
N LEU A 59 -9.95 -5.35 3.19
CA LEU A 59 -9.53 -6.60 3.82
C LEU A 59 -10.36 -7.78 3.32
N GLY A 60 -9.76 -8.97 3.33
CA GLY A 60 -10.41 -10.23 2.92
C GLY A 60 -10.26 -10.58 1.43
N GLU A 61 -9.80 -9.63 0.61
CA GLU A 61 -9.69 -9.80 -0.84
C GLU A 61 -8.74 -8.77 -1.48
N HIS A 62 -8.52 -8.88 -2.79
CA HIS A 62 -7.71 -7.96 -3.59
C HIS A 62 -8.52 -7.44 -4.80
N PRO A 63 -9.51 -6.55 -4.59
CA PRO A 63 -10.39 -6.08 -5.67
C PRO A 63 -9.60 -5.31 -6.72
N LEU A 64 -9.80 -5.63 -8.00
CA LEU A 64 -9.12 -4.92 -9.09
C LEU A 64 -9.56 -3.45 -9.21
N ALA A 65 -10.77 -3.13 -8.74
CA ALA A 65 -11.31 -1.78 -8.74
C ALA A 65 -10.46 -0.78 -7.94
N LEU A 66 -9.65 -1.25 -6.98
CA LEU A 66 -8.70 -0.39 -6.26
C LEU A 66 -7.69 0.29 -7.20
N LEU A 67 -7.42 -0.30 -8.36
CA LEU A 67 -6.51 0.26 -9.35
C LEU A 67 -7.08 1.50 -10.05
N ASP A 68 -8.38 1.77 -9.95
CA ASP A 68 -8.99 2.98 -10.50
C ASP A 68 -8.68 4.20 -9.62
N GLU A 69 -8.42 3.98 -8.34
CA GLU A 69 -8.21 5.02 -7.33
C GLU A 69 -6.74 5.43 -7.16
N VAL A 70 -5.80 4.62 -7.65
CA VAL A 70 -4.37 4.80 -7.43
C VAL A 70 -3.56 4.87 -8.71
N ASP A 71 -2.43 5.57 -8.66
CA ASP A 71 -1.41 5.58 -9.72
C ASP A 71 -0.18 4.71 -9.35
N MET A 72 -0.08 4.33 -8.07
CA MET A 72 1.06 3.61 -7.51
C MET A 72 0.60 2.47 -6.60
N VAL A 73 1.26 1.32 -6.77
CA VAL A 73 1.11 0.13 -5.94
C VAL A 73 2.45 -0.19 -5.29
N CYS A 74 2.47 -0.26 -3.97
CA CYS A 74 3.62 -0.68 -3.21
C CYS A 74 3.40 -2.09 -2.65
N VAL A 75 4.28 -3.01 -3.00
CA VAL A 75 4.18 -4.42 -2.61
C VAL A 75 5.04 -4.67 -1.38
N SER A 76 4.44 -5.09 -0.27
CA SER A 76 5.15 -5.50 0.93
C SER A 76 5.87 -6.84 0.70
N GLY A 77 6.98 -7.07 1.40
CA GLY A 77 7.71 -8.33 1.33
C GLY A 77 6.83 -9.53 1.70
N GLY A 78 7.00 -10.64 0.96
CA GLY A 78 6.22 -11.87 1.14
C GLY A 78 4.91 -11.95 0.35
N VAL A 79 4.48 -10.85 -0.30
CA VAL A 79 3.33 -10.84 -1.21
C VAL A 79 3.74 -11.43 -2.56
N PRO A 80 3.03 -12.45 -3.09
CA PRO A 80 3.35 -13.02 -4.41
C PRO A 80 3.14 -12.00 -5.54
N LEU A 81 4.16 -11.80 -6.39
CA LEU A 81 4.04 -10.90 -7.56
C LEU A 81 3.08 -11.44 -8.65
N SER A 82 2.72 -12.72 -8.56
CA SER A 82 1.75 -13.37 -9.43
C SER A 82 0.28 -13.04 -9.08
N LEU A 83 0.02 -12.24 -8.04
CA LEU A 83 -1.34 -11.86 -7.69
C LEU A 83 -2.04 -11.14 -8.87
N PRO A 84 -3.31 -11.47 -9.17
CA PRO A 84 -4.03 -10.86 -10.29
C PRO A 84 -4.05 -9.32 -10.28
N ILE A 85 -4.15 -8.71 -9.09
CA ILE A 85 -4.12 -7.25 -8.94
C ILE A 85 -2.78 -6.63 -9.34
N LEU A 86 -1.66 -7.32 -9.12
CA LEU A 86 -0.33 -6.83 -9.52
C LEU A 86 -0.11 -6.98 -11.03
N GLN A 87 -0.55 -8.11 -11.59
CA GLN A 87 -0.53 -8.33 -13.04
C GLN A 87 -1.41 -7.30 -13.77
N GLN A 88 -2.56 -6.95 -13.19
CA GLN A 88 -3.45 -5.94 -13.75
C GLN A 88 -2.87 -4.52 -13.58
N ALA A 89 -2.25 -4.22 -12.44
CA ALA A 89 -1.55 -2.95 -12.23
C ALA A 89 -0.46 -2.72 -13.28
N GLU A 90 0.32 -3.75 -13.59
CA GLU A 90 1.35 -3.70 -14.64
C GLU A 90 0.75 -3.42 -16.02
N LYS A 91 -0.32 -4.14 -16.40
CA LYS A 91 -1.03 -3.92 -17.67
C LYS A 91 -1.61 -2.52 -17.81
N LEU A 92 -2.05 -1.92 -16.70
CA LEU A 92 -2.57 -0.56 -16.65
C LEU A 92 -1.47 0.51 -16.56
N GLY A 93 -0.19 0.11 -16.57
CA GLY A 93 0.94 1.04 -16.47
C GLY A 93 1.06 1.73 -15.12
N LYS A 94 0.53 1.13 -14.04
CA LYS A 94 0.68 1.65 -12.68
C LYS A 94 2.14 1.53 -12.24
N ILE A 95 2.58 2.47 -11.41
CA ILE A 95 3.93 2.38 -10.81
C ILE A 95 3.90 1.26 -9.77
N ILE A 96 4.65 0.19 -9.99
CA ILE A 96 4.83 -0.88 -9.01
C ILE A 96 6.20 -0.70 -8.34
N THR A 97 6.21 -0.62 -7.02
CA THR A 97 7.41 -0.41 -6.20
C THR A 97 7.36 -1.23 -4.91
N ASN A 98 8.35 -1.05 -4.04
CA ASN A 98 8.39 -1.61 -2.68
C ASN A 98 8.82 -0.55 -1.65
N ASP A 99 8.72 -0.91 -0.36
CA ASP A 99 9.04 -0.05 0.77
C ASP A 99 10.49 0.46 0.73
N SER A 100 11.43 -0.42 0.40
CA SER A 100 12.87 -0.12 0.36
C SER A 100 13.20 0.88 -0.75
N GLN A 101 12.65 0.69 -1.94
CA GLN A 101 12.84 1.61 -3.07
C GLN A 101 12.22 2.97 -2.78
N LEU A 102 11.01 3.00 -2.21
CA LEU A 102 10.34 4.25 -1.85
C LEU A 102 11.12 5.00 -0.75
N PHE A 103 11.65 4.29 0.25
CA PHE A 103 12.51 4.86 1.28
C PHE A 103 13.81 5.44 0.70
N MET A 104 14.53 4.66 -0.11
CA MET A 104 15.78 5.11 -0.75
C MET A 104 15.56 6.35 -1.62
N GLN A 105 14.41 6.45 -2.29
CA GLN A 105 14.06 7.62 -3.08
C GLN A 105 13.76 8.85 -2.22
N ALA A 106 13.18 8.66 -1.03
CA ALA A 106 12.84 9.76 -0.13
C ALA A 106 14.07 10.37 0.58
N VAL A 107 15.11 9.58 0.84
CA VAL A 107 16.34 10.07 1.48
C VAL A 107 17.32 10.74 0.51
N ASN A 108 17.12 10.55 -0.80
CA ASN A 108 17.91 11.17 -1.86
C ASN A 108 17.28 12.48 -2.40
N ALA A 109 16.22 12.99 -1.75
CA ALA A 109 15.44 14.14 -2.18
C ALA A 109 15.70 15.38 -1.31
#